data_AF-A0A5C8V6M2-F1
#
_entry.id   AF-A0A5C8V6M2-F1
#
_cell.length_a   1.000
_cell.length_b   1.000
_cell.length_c   1.000
_cell.angle_alpha   90.00
_cell.angle_beta   90.00
_cell.angle_gamma   90.00
#
_symmetry.space_group_name_H-M   'P 1'
#
loop_
_entity.id
_entity.type
_entity.pdbx_description
1 polymer ?
#
loop_
_entity_poly.entity_id
_entity_poly.type
_entity_poly.pdbx_seq_one_letter_code
_entity_poly.pdbx_strand_id
1 'polypeptide(L)'
;MKNKLIFLLVVVLSWSSLNAQKIPITTKSKEALTFYKKGWQHEDRLNLDEVEKMYSRAVSMDSAFALAYLRLAMVKDNYEVRRTQLKQAVKYIDQVTEAEKLWIKGRVDFYASGYDGSKEYGYFKKLAKLYPNDEMAGYYFKYK
;
A
#
# COMPACT_ATOMS: atom_id res chain seq x y z
N MET A 1 -58.33 18.96 -22.67
CA MET A 1 -57.90 17.56 -22.92
C MET A 1 -56.40 17.47 -22.64
N LYS A 2 -55.97 16.42 -21.95
CA LYS A 2 -54.70 16.33 -21.20
C LYS A 2 -53.47 16.25 -22.13
N ASN A 3 -52.54 17.20 -22.00
CA ASN A 3 -51.19 17.07 -22.55
C ASN A 3 -50.40 16.09 -21.66
N LYS A 4 -50.08 14.91 -22.18
CA LYS A 4 -49.16 13.97 -21.53
C LYS A 4 -47.73 14.40 -21.85
N LEU A 5 -47.13 15.18 -20.96
CA LEU A 5 -45.68 15.43 -20.98
C LEU A 5 -44.98 14.20 -20.39
N ILE A 6 -44.35 13.40 -21.24
CA ILE A 6 -43.52 12.27 -20.81
C ILE A 6 -42.15 12.86 -20.44
N PHE A 7 -41.85 12.93 -19.14
CA PHE A 7 -40.48 13.18 -18.66
C PHE A 7 -39.67 11.90 -18.86
N LEU A 8 -38.79 11.89 -19.86
CA LEU A 8 -37.78 10.85 -20.02
C LEU A 8 -36.70 11.08 -18.97
N LEU A 9 -36.80 10.37 -17.84
CA LEU A 9 -35.78 10.38 -16.79
C LEU A 9 -34.57 9.58 -17.31
N VAL A 10 -33.58 10.27 -17.89
CA VAL A 10 -32.29 9.65 -18.22
C VAL A 10 -31.52 9.47 -16.92
N VAL A 11 -31.71 8.32 -16.28
CA VAL A 11 -30.80 7.85 -15.24
C VAL A 11 -29.52 7.43 -15.96
N VAL A 12 -28.55 8.34 -16.04
CA VAL A 12 -27.18 7.96 -16.35
C VAL A 12 -26.67 7.17 -15.15
N LEU A 13 -26.93 5.87 -15.13
CA LEU A 13 -26.14 4.93 -14.34
C LEU A 13 -24.74 5.04 -14.90
N SER A 14 -23.92 5.90 -14.30
CA SER A 14 -22.49 5.82 -14.45
C SER A 14 -22.08 4.48 -13.87
N TRP A 15 -22.09 3.45 -14.70
CA TRP A 15 -21.16 2.33 -14.58
C TRP A 15 -19.77 2.95 -14.73
N SER A 16 -19.30 3.63 -13.68
CA SER A 16 -17.88 3.65 -13.40
C SER A 16 -17.52 2.20 -13.32
N SER A 17 -16.92 1.69 -14.40
CA SER A 17 -16.28 0.39 -14.42
C SER A 17 -15.59 0.25 -13.08
N LEU A 18 -15.95 -0.82 -12.37
CA LEU A 18 -15.32 -1.24 -11.13
C LEU A 18 -13.89 -1.68 -11.52
N ASN A 19 -13.09 -0.75 -12.04
CA ASN A 19 -11.66 -0.89 -12.19
C ASN A 19 -11.21 -1.33 -10.82
N ALA A 20 -10.62 -2.52 -10.74
CA ALA A 20 -10.03 -3.03 -9.51
C ALA A 20 -9.12 -1.92 -8.97
N GLN A 21 -9.61 -1.17 -7.99
CA GLN A 21 -8.91 -0.03 -7.46
C GLN A 21 -7.66 -0.61 -6.83
N LYS A 22 -6.51 -0.41 -7.46
CA LYS A 22 -5.23 -0.79 -6.89
C LYS A 22 -4.84 0.27 -5.86
N ILE A 23 -4.11 -0.13 -4.83
CA ILE A 23 -3.55 0.81 -3.87
C ILE A 23 -2.63 1.78 -4.64
N PRO A 24 -2.88 3.10 -4.59
CA PRO A 24 -1.98 4.06 -5.20
C PRO A 24 -0.65 4.07 -4.44
N ILE A 25 0.44 4.25 -5.17
CA ILE A 25 1.79 4.34 -4.62
C ILE A 25 2.21 5.81 -4.66
N THR A 26 2.39 6.42 -3.49
CA THR A 26 2.77 7.83 -3.38
C THR A 26 4.28 8.00 -3.49
N THR A 27 4.70 8.67 -4.56
CA THR A 27 6.07 9.17 -4.74
C THR A 27 6.05 10.36 -5.69
N LYS A 28 6.99 11.29 -5.49
CA LYS A 28 7.18 12.43 -6.39
C LYS A 28 8.12 12.11 -7.57
N SER A 29 8.77 10.93 -7.55
CA SER A 29 9.74 10.53 -8.57
C SER A 29 9.26 9.31 -9.36
N LYS A 30 9.13 9.49 -10.68
CA LYS A 30 8.83 8.39 -11.61
C LYS A 30 9.93 7.32 -11.61
N GLU A 31 11.17 7.74 -11.41
CA GLU A 31 12.33 6.84 -11.33
C GLU A 31 12.27 6.03 -10.04
N ALA A 32 11.94 6.66 -8.91
CA ALA A 32 11.72 5.96 -7.64
C ALA A 32 10.62 4.90 -7.78
N LEU A 33 9.49 5.25 -8.40
CA LEU A 33 8.40 4.32 -8.66
C LEU A 33 8.85 3.12 -9.51
N THR A 34 9.73 3.36 -10.48
CA THR A 34 10.27 2.30 -11.34
C THR A 34 11.11 1.31 -10.54
N PHE A 35 12.04 1.81 -9.70
CA PHE A 35 12.84 0.95 -8.83
C PHE A 35 11.99 0.22 -7.79
N TYR A 36 11.00 0.90 -7.19
CA TYR A 36 10.07 0.25 -6.27
C TYR A 36 9.32 -0.93 -6.91
N LYS A 37 8.78 -0.75 -8.12
CA LYS A 37 8.08 -1.82 -8.83
C LYS A 37 9.00 -2.98 -9.18
N LYS A 38 10.26 -2.72 -9.56
CA LYS A 38 11.26 -3.77 -9.77
C LYS A 38 11.51 -4.55 -8.48
N GLY A 39 11.73 -3.86 -7.35
CA GLY A 39 11.90 -4.51 -6.05
C GLY A 39 10.75 -5.44 -5.72
N TRP A 40 9.51 -4.97 -5.90
CA TRP A 40 8.32 -5.80 -5.66
C TRP A 40 8.24 -7.01 -6.59
N GLN A 41 8.50 -6.87 -7.89
CA GLN A 41 8.55 -8.01 -8.82
C GLN A 41 9.60 -9.07 -8.45
N HIS A 42 10.65 -8.69 -7.73
CA HIS A 42 11.69 -9.59 -7.27
C HIS A 42 11.40 -10.24 -5.90
N GLU A 43 10.44 -9.72 -5.11
CA GLU A 43 10.05 -10.32 -3.82
C GLU A 43 9.61 -11.78 -3.99
N ASP A 44 8.86 -12.09 -5.05
CA ASP A 44 8.37 -13.44 -5.34
C ASP A 44 9.48 -14.43 -5.71
N ARG A 45 10.68 -13.93 -6.07
CA ARG A 45 11.83 -14.75 -6.44
C ARG A 45 12.79 -14.98 -5.28
N LEU A 46 12.47 -14.47 -4.09
CA LEU A 46 13.26 -14.57 -2.86
C LEU A 46 14.73 -14.10 -2.99
N ASN A 47 15.04 -13.28 -4.00
CA ASN A 47 16.37 -12.67 -4.15
C ASN A 47 16.43 -11.37 -3.32
N LEU A 48 16.49 -11.53 -2.00
CA LEU A 48 16.34 -10.42 -1.04
C LEU A 48 17.43 -9.35 -1.19
N ASP A 49 18.65 -9.71 -1.59
CA ASP A 49 19.74 -8.74 -1.84
C ASP A 49 19.40 -7.81 -3.01
N GLU A 50 18.85 -8.35 -4.09
CA GLU A 50 18.47 -7.55 -5.25
C GLU A 50 17.24 -6.69 -4.94
N VAL A 51 16.27 -7.25 -4.20
CA VAL A 51 15.10 -6.52 -3.70
C VAL A 51 15.54 -5.33 -2.85
N GLU A 52 16.51 -5.53 -1.94
CA GLU A 52 17.06 -4.47 -1.11
C GLU A 52 17.69 -3.36 -1.95
N LYS A 53 18.52 -3.70 -2.94
CA LYS A 53 19.14 -2.71 -3.83
C LYS A 53 18.09 -1.89 -4.57
N MET A 54 17.03 -2.52 -5.05
CA MET A 54 15.94 -1.83 -5.76
C MET A 54 15.23 -0.83 -4.84
N TYR A 55 14.83 -1.23 -3.64
CA TYR A 55 14.17 -0.31 -2.71
C TYR A 55 15.11 0.78 -2.18
N SER A 56 16.39 0.46 -1.98
CA SER A 56 17.43 1.43 -1.61
C SER A 56 17.59 2.50 -2.70
N ARG A 57 17.55 2.09 -3.98
CA ARG A 57 17.57 3.02 -5.09
C ARG A 57 16.31 3.87 -5.15
N ALA A 58 15.14 3.29 -4.87
CA ALA A 58 13.88 4.04 -4.81
C ALA A 58 13.93 5.16 -3.76
N VAL A 59 14.40 4.88 -2.54
CA VAL A 59 14.52 5.93 -1.50
C VAL A 59 15.62 6.96 -1.80
N SER A 60 16.65 6.58 -2.57
CA SER A 60 17.67 7.55 -3.02
C SER A 60 17.12 8.55 -4.05
N MET A 61 16.08 8.16 -4.80
CA MET A 61 15.42 9.00 -5.80
C MET A 61 14.25 9.81 -5.24
N ASP A 62 13.64 9.33 -4.15
CA ASP A 62 12.63 10.04 -3.38
C ASP A 62 12.80 9.71 -1.90
N SER A 63 13.47 10.60 -1.17
CA SER A 63 13.78 10.41 0.25
C SER A 63 12.55 10.49 1.16
N ALA A 64 11.37 10.82 0.62
CA ALA A 64 10.09 10.81 1.34
C ALA A 64 9.22 9.59 0.97
N PHE A 65 9.75 8.63 0.20
CA PHE A 65 8.98 7.48 -0.28
C PHE A 65 8.70 6.45 0.83
N ALA A 66 7.66 6.70 1.61
CA ALA A 66 7.32 5.94 2.82
C ALA A 66 7.15 4.43 2.58
N LEU A 67 6.50 4.02 1.48
CA LEU A 67 6.34 2.62 1.14
C LEU A 67 7.67 1.92 0.82
N ALA A 68 8.63 2.59 0.17
CA ALA A 68 9.93 1.99 -0.10
C ALA A 68 10.71 1.72 1.21
N TYR A 69 10.62 2.63 2.19
CA TYR A 69 11.14 2.38 3.54
C TYR A 69 10.43 1.22 4.24
N LEU A 70 9.11 1.14 4.14
CA LEU A 70 8.34 0.00 4.68
C LEU A 70 8.85 -1.33 4.09
N ARG A 71 9.07 -1.37 2.78
CA ARG A 71 9.57 -2.57 2.09
C ARG A 71 10.99 -2.93 2.49
N LEU A 72 11.90 -1.95 2.61
CA LEU A 72 13.25 -2.19 3.15
C LEU A 72 13.21 -2.82 4.55
N ALA A 73 12.26 -2.41 5.40
CA ALA A 73 12.10 -2.98 6.74
C ALA A 73 11.69 -4.47 6.70
N MET A 74 10.97 -4.88 5.66
CA MET A 74 10.44 -6.24 5.51
C MET A 74 11.44 -7.22 4.88
N VAL A 75 12.38 -6.71 4.06
CA VAL A 75 13.35 -7.53 3.32
C VAL A 75 14.57 -7.87 4.16
N LYS A 76 14.94 -6.98 5.10
CA LYS A 76 16.09 -7.17 6.00
C LYS A 76 15.73 -8.10 7.15
N ASP A 77 16.50 -9.17 7.33
CA ASP A 77 16.50 -9.96 8.57
C ASP A 77 17.49 -9.38 9.60
N ASN A 78 17.32 -8.10 9.91
CA ASN A 78 18.09 -7.41 10.94
C ASN A 78 17.17 -6.47 11.71
N TYR A 79 17.09 -6.66 13.02
CA TYR A 79 16.17 -5.95 13.89
C TYR A 79 16.40 -4.42 13.91
N GLU A 80 17.64 -3.98 14.06
CA GLU A 80 17.94 -2.54 14.13
C GLU A 80 17.74 -1.85 12.79
N VAL A 81 18.07 -2.53 11.69
CA VAL A 81 17.78 -2.01 10.35
C VAL A 81 16.28 -1.91 10.14
N ARG A 82 15.52 -2.97 10.44
CA ARG A 82 14.05 -2.96 10.34
C ARG A 82 13.44 -1.81 11.13
N ARG A 83 13.82 -1.65 12.40
CA ARG A 83 13.36 -0.55 13.25
C ARG A 83 13.67 0.82 12.64
N THR A 84 14.87 0.99 12.10
CA THR A 84 15.30 2.24 11.46
C THR A 84 14.45 2.56 10.23
N GLN A 85 14.19 1.56 9.38
CA GLN A 85 13.40 1.77 8.16
C GLN A 85 11.90 1.99 8.47
N LEU A 86 11.34 1.32 9.48
CA LEU A 86 9.97 1.60 9.96
C LEU A 86 9.85 3.04 10.49
N LYS A 87 10.85 3.54 11.22
CA LYS A 87 10.88 4.95 11.66
C LYS A 87 10.86 5.92 10.48
N GLN A 88 11.59 5.62 9.39
CA GLN A 88 11.54 6.45 8.18
C GLN A 88 10.17 6.37 7.49
N ALA A 89 9.56 5.18 7.39
CA ALA A 89 8.21 5.06 6.84
C ALA A 89 7.19 5.89 7.65
N VAL A 90 7.27 5.85 8.98
CA VAL A 90 6.41 6.64 9.87
C VAL A 90 6.66 8.14 9.73
N LYS A 91 7.91 8.58 9.56
CA LYS A 91 8.27 9.99 9.38
C LYS A 91 7.49 10.66 8.23
N TYR A 92 7.20 9.91 7.18
CA TYR A 92 6.50 10.41 5.98
C TYR A 92 5.04 9.96 5.89
N ILE A 93 4.50 9.34 6.94
CA ILE A 93 3.16 8.73 6.92
C ILE A 93 2.06 9.73 6.62
N ASP A 94 2.22 11.01 6.96
CA ASP A 94 1.20 12.02 6.70
C ASP A 94 1.20 12.57 5.28
N GLN A 95 2.18 12.17 4.47
CA GLN A 95 2.32 12.60 3.07
C GLN A 95 1.80 11.55 2.08
N VAL A 96 1.31 10.40 2.57
CA VAL A 96 0.84 9.29 1.73
C VAL A 96 -0.68 9.11 1.81
N THR A 97 -1.22 8.30 0.90
CA THR A 97 -2.65 7.99 0.87
C THR A 97 -3.09 7.20 2.11
N GLU A 98 -4.38 7.25 2.45
CA GLU A 98 -4.92 6.48 3.58
C GLU A 98 -4.62 4.98 3.47
N ALA A 99 -4.60 4.43 2.26
CA ALA A 99 -4.24 3.04 2.01
C ALA A 99 -2.81 2.72 2.49
N GLU A 100 -1.85 3.55 2.09
CA GLU A 100 -0.45 3.43 2.49
C GLU A 100 -0.29 3.65 4.00
N LYS A 101 -1.02 4.60 4.58
CA LYS A 101 -1.04 4.81 6.05
C LYS A 101 -1.46 3.56 6.79
N LEU A 102 -2.55 2.90 6.36
CA LEU A 102 -3.04 1.68 6.98
C LEU A 102 -2.02 0.56 6.91
N TRP A 103 -1.31 0.46 5.79
CA TRP A 103 -0.29 -0.56 5.65
C TRP A 103 0.93 -0.34 6.53
N ILE A 104 1.45 0.91 6.55
CA ILE A 104 2.55 1.30 7.42
C ILE A 104 2.16 1.05 8.88
N LYS A 105 0.96 1.47 9.30
CA LYS A 105 0.45 1.22 10.66
C LYS A 105 0.36 -0.26 11.00
N GLY A 106 -0.17 -1.09 10.10
CA GLY A 106 -0.25 -2.53 10.29
C GLY A 106 1.11 -3.16 10.56
N ARG A 107 2.13 -2.83 9.76
CA ARG A 107 3.47 -3.39 9.94
C ARG A 107 4.21 -2.80 11.13
N VAL A 108 4.01 -1.52 11.44
CA VAL A 108 4.56 -0.93 12.67
C VAL A 108 4.00 -1.63 13.90
N ASP A 109 2.70 -1.93 13.91
CA ASP A 109 2.05 -2.68 14.99
C ASP A 109 2.57 -4.12 15.10
N PHE A 110 2.71 -4.82 13.97
CA PHE A 110 3.28 -6.18 13.92
C PHE A 110 4.67 -6.29 14.56
N TYR A 111 5.50 -5.25 14.42
CA TYR A 111 6.84 -5.20 14.99
C TYR A 111 6.92 -4.47 16.34
N ALA A 112 5.80 -4.07 16.92
CA ALA A 112 5.77 -3.41 18.21
C ALA A 112 6.00 -4.39 19.37
N SER A 113 6.60 -3.89 20.45
CA SER A 113 6.67 -4.62 21.71
C SER A 113 5.25 -4.83 22.26
N GLY A 114 4.91 -6.05 22.64
CA GLY A 114 3.57 -6.39 23.13
C GLY A 114 2.54 -6.59 22.02
N TYR A 115 2.98 -6.89 20.80
CA TYR A 115 2.11 -7.25 19.67
C TYR A 115 1.11 -8.36 20.04
N ASP A 116 -0.18 -8.10 19.83
CA ASP A 116 -1.30 -9.02 20.09
C ASP A 116 -2.14 -9.34 18.82
N GLY A 117 -1.77 -8.76 17.67
CA GLY A 117 -2.47 -8.95 16.39
C GLY A 117 -3.76 -8.15 16.20
N SER A 118 -4.34 -7.57 17.24
CA SER A 118 -5.66 -6.94 17.18
C SER A 118 -5.67 -5.68 16.30
N LYS A 119 -4.68 -4.81 16.50
CA LYS A 119 -4.51 -3.55 15.77
C LYS A 119 -4.06 -3.80 14.33
N GLU A 120 -3.02 -4.62 14.10
CA GLU A 120 -2.62 -5.05 12.76
C GLU A 120 -3.82 -5.56 11.94
N TYR A 121 -4.58 -6.50 12.51
CA TYR A 121 -5.77 -7.04 11.86
C TYR A 121 -6.80 -5.94 11.55
N GLY A 122 -7.03 -5.01 12.48
CA GLY A 122 -7.94 -3.87 12.27
C GLY A 122 -7.53 -2.99 11.09
N TYR A 123 -6.24 -2.67 10.97
CA TYR A 123 -5.72 -1.88 9.85
C TYR A 123 -5.87 -2.61 8.51
N PHE A 124 -5.49 -3.89 8.44
CA PHE A 124 -5.61 -4.66 7.20
C PHE A 124 -7.05 -4.96 6.82
N LYS A 125 -7.94 -5.18 7.79
CA LYS A 125 -9.36 -5.33 7.52
C LYS A 125 -9.95 -4.06 6.90
N LYS A 126 -9.56 -2.89 7.37
CA LYS A 126 -9.96 -1.61 6.75
C LYS A 126 -9.38 -1.48 5.34
N LEU A 127 -8.11 -1.86 5.14
CA LEU A 127 -7.45 -1.83 3.83
C LEU A 127 -8.16 -2.73 2.81
N ALA A 128 -8.44 -3.98 3.17
CA ALA A 128 -9.15 -4.95 2.32
C ALA A 128 -10.58 -4.50 1.99
N LYS A 129 -11.27 -3.80 2.89
CA LYS A 129 -12.59 -3.20 2.60
C LYS A 129 -12.50 -2.05 1.58
N LEU A 130 -11.46 -1.23 1.66
CA LEU A 130 -11.26 -0.10 0.75
C LEU A 130 -10.79 -0.54 -0.63
N TYR A 131 -10.00 -1.62 -0.70
CA TYR A 131 -9.39 -2.12 -1.93
C TYR A 131 -9.63 -3.65 -2.09
N PRO A 132 -10.89 -4.10 -2.26
CA PRO A 132 -11.25 -5.52 -2.20
C PRO A 132 -10.63 -6.39 -3.31
N ASN A 133 -10.17 -5.78 -4.40
CA ASN A 133 -9.55 -6.45 -5.55
C ASN A 133 -8.03 -6.19 -5.66
N ASP A 134 -7.44 -5.53 -4.66
CA ASP A 134 -6.00 -5.29 -4.61
C ASP A 134 -5.27 -6.45 -3.93
N GLU A 135 -4.18 -6.90 -4.54
CA GLU A 135 -3.42 -8.06 -4.06
C GLU A 135 -2.70 -7.80 -2.74
N MET A 136 -2.19 -6.57 -2.53
CA MET A 136 -1.56 -6.19 -1.27
C MET A 136 -2.61 -6.07 -0.17
N ALA A 137 -3.79 -5.51 -0.48
CA ALA A 137 -4.88 -5.37 0.47
C ALA A 137 -5.45 -6.74 0.90
N GLY A 138 -5.56 -7.68 -0.04
CA GLY A 138 -6.10 -9.02 0.18
C GLY A 138 -5.10 -10.01 0.78
N TYR A 139 -3.80 -9.72 0.76
CA TYR A 139 -2.74 -10.67 1.16
C TYR A 139 -2.99 -11.34 2.51
N TYR A 140 -3.40 -10.57 3.52
CA TYR A 140 -3.64 -11.06 4.89
C TYR A 140 -4.86 -11.99 5.01
N PHE A 141 -5.79 -11.95 4.05
CA PHE A 141 -7.07 -12.64 4.09
C PHE A 141 -7.18 -13.77 3.07
N LYS A 142 -6.18 -13.95 2.21
CA LYS A 142 -6.22 -14.92 1.10
C LYS A 142 -6.12 -16.39 1.55
N TYR A 143 -5.69 -16.65 2.79
CA TYR A 143 -5.41 -18.00 3.31
C TYR A 143 -6.15 -18.33 4.61
N LYS A 144 -7.24 -17.61 4.93
CA LYS A 144 -8.09 -17.89 6.11
C LYS A 144 -9.41 -18.53 5.70
#